data_AF-A0A1G3ZZE1-F1
#
_entry.id   AF-A0A1G3ZZE1-F1
#
_cell.length_a   1.000
_cell.length_b   1.000
_cell.length_c   1.000
_cell.angle_alpha   90.00
_cell.angle_beta   90.00
_cell.angle_gamma   90.00
#
_symmetry.space_group_name_H-M   'P 1'
#
loop_
_entity.id
_entity.type
_entity.pdbx_description
1 polymer ?
#
loop_
_entity_poly.entity_id
_entity_poly.type
_entity_poly.pdbx_seq_one_letter_code
_entity_poly.pdbx_strand_id
1 'polypeptide(L)'
;MLGKKLASNERIRRFSERELRYVEGQRRAAKMVRSVRNPHLRLAAKNHWGMCCCCCGFNFGEFYGEAGEDFAIIHHLDPLADSKGESRETGVEDVRIVCANCHYILHSEDPPIKINELKQQIMHKWTTWSNRGVRRRIKSHK
;
A
#
# COMPACT_ATOMS: atom_id res chain seq x y z
N MET A 1 -4.94 2.63 -54.88
CA MET A 1 -5.40 1.71 -53.83
C MET A 1 -4.23 1.38 -52.91
N LEU A 2 -4.44 1.50 -51.58
CA LEU A 2 -3.64 1.05 -50.42
C LEU A 2 -2.16 1.50 -50.37
N GLY A 3 -1.75 2.33 -49.41
CA GLY A 3 -1.47 1.94 -48.01
C GLY A 3 0.04 1.68 -47.88
N LYS A 4 0.82 2.33 -47.03
CA LYS A 4 0.73 2.38 -45.56
C LYS A 4 1.52 3.58 -45.01
N LYS A 5 0.91 4.30 -44.07
CA LYS A 5 1.61 5.19 -43.13
C LYS A 5 2.44 4.32 -42.16
N LEU A 6 3.73 4.59 -42.05
CA LEU A 6 4.50 4.31 -40.83
C LEU A 6 5.00 5.67 -40.33
N ALA A 7 4.24 6.23 -39.39
CA ALA A 7 4.52 7.50 -38.77
C ALA A 7 5.62 7.36 -37.71
N SER A 8 6.59 8.29 -37.79
CA SER A 8 7.31 8.88 -36.66
C SER A 8 8.00 7.93 -35.67
N ASN A 9 9.11 7.34 -36.12
CA ASN A 9 10.09 6.68 -35.25
C ASN A 9 11.33 7.56 -34.95
N GLU A 10 11.21 8.88 -35.11
CA GLU A 10 12.31 9.86 -34.95
C GLU A 10 12.30 10.62 -33.61
N ARG A 11 11.37 10.32 -32.70
CA ARG A 11 11.21 11.09 -31.44
C ARG A 11 11.89 10.48 -30.21
N ILE A 12 12.76 9.48 -30.39
CA ILE A 12 13.53 8.83 -29.31
C ILE A 12 15.04 8.88 -29.61
N ARG A 13 15.57 9.99 -30.13
CA ARG A 13 17.02 10.18 -30.25
C ARG A 13 17.40 11.66 -30.12
N ARG A 14 17.51 12.13 -28.86
CA ARG A 14 18.47 13.15 -28.40
C ARG A 14 18.22 13.49 -26.93
N PHE A 15 18.43 12.52 -26.06
CA PHE A 15 18.86 12.87 -24.71
C PHE A 15 20.34 13.25 -24.84
N SER A 16 20.65 14.55 -24.78
CA SER A 16 22.02 14.91 -24.40
C SER A 16 22.11 14.56 -22.93
N GLU A 17 22.83 13.49 -22.60
CA GLU A 17 23.25 13.12 -21.26
C GLU A 17 24.17 14.21 -20.70
N ARG A 18 23.62 15.39 -20.43
CA ARG A 18 24.17 16.21 -19.35
C ARG A 18 23.80 15.43 -18.10
N GLU A 19 24.79 14.89 -17.40
CA GLU A 19 24.57 14.24 -16.11
C GLU A 19 23.78 15.20 -15.21
N LEU A 20 22.48 14.94 -15.08
CA LEU A 20 21.61 15.71 -14.22
C LEU A 20 22.00 15.35 -12.78
N ARG A 21 22.85 16.19 -12.17
CA ARG A 21 23.23 16.09 -10.77
C ARG A 21 22.33 16.99 -9.93
N TYR A 22 21.80 16.45 -8.84
CA TYR A 22 20.91 17.16 -7.91
C TYR A 22 21.50 17.12 -6.50
N VAL A 23 21.25 18.17 -5.71
CA VAL A 23 21.59 18.16 -4.28
C VAL A 23 20.53 17.34 -3.55
N GLU A 24 20.94 16.28 -2.84
CA GLU A 24 20.04 15.35 -2.14
C GLU A 24 19.18 16.04 -1.07
N GLY A 25 19.76 17.03 -0.39
CA GLY A 25 19.11 17.78 0.68
C GLY A 25 20.09 18.20 1.77
N GLN A 26 19.55 18.57 2.94
CA GLN A 26 20.33 18.96 4.11
C GLN A 26 19.74 18.28 5.36
N ARG A 27 20.60 17.84 6.29
CA ARG A 27 20.15 17.29 7.57
C ARG A 27 19.51 18.40 8.41
N ARG A 28 18.32 18.14 8.95
CA ARG A 28 17.61 19.02 9.89
C ARG A 28 17.21 18.23 11.12
N ALA A 29 17.37 18.82 12.30
CA ALA A 29 16.84 18.23 13.53
C ALA A 29 15.32 18.43 13.60
N ALA A 30 14.59 17.40 14.03
CA ALA A 30 13.16 17.45 14.26
C ALA A 30 12.83 16.80 15.61
N LYS A 31 11.93 17.42 16.39
CA LYS A 31 11.43 16.86 17.65
C LYS A 31 10.34 15.83 17.33
N MET A 32 10.58 14.56 17.60
CA MET A 32 9.63 13.48 17.33
C MET A 32 8.93 13.04 18.62
N VAL A 33 7.59 13.08 18.62
CA VAL A 33 6.78 12.43 19.65
C VAL A 33 6.52 11.00 19.20
N ARG A 34 6.88 10.02 20.03
CA ARG A 34 6.64 8.61 19.73
C ARG A 34 5.35 8.16 20.40
N SER A 35 4.35 7.82 19.59
CA SER A 35 3.18 7.08 20.08
C SER A 35 3.57 5.61 20.27
N VAL A 36 3.40 5.09 21.48
CA VAL A 36 3.58 3.67 21.80
C VAL A 36 2.22 2.98 21.64
N ARG A 37 2.17 1.90 20.86
CA ARG A 37 0.95 1.11 20.64
C ARG A 37 1.05 -0.21 21.40
N ASN A 38 -0.09 -0.75 21.83
CA ASN A 38 -0.14 -2.02 22.55
C ASN A 38 0.28 -3.18 21.62
N PRO A 39 1.39 -3.90 21.92
CA PRO A 39 1.86 -5.02 21.09
C PRO A 39 0.88 -6.20 21.07
N HIS A 40 0.02 -6.35 22.08
CA HIS A 40 -0.98 -7.41 22.12
C HIS A 40 -2.07 -7.22 21.05
N LEU A 41 -2.51 -5.99 20.80
CA LEU A 41 -3.41 -5.70 19.69
C LEU A 41 -2.77 -6.11 18.37
N ARG A 42 -1.45 -5.89 18.24
CA ARG A 42 -0.73 -6.28 17.02
C ARG A 42 -0.73 -7.78 16.79
N LEU A 43 -0.39 -8.54 17.82
CA LEU A 43 -0.39 -9.98 17.75
C LEU A 43 -1.81 -10.53 17.50
N ALA A 44 -2.81 -10.01 18.22
CA ALA A 44 -4.20 -10.43 18.08
C ALA A 44 -4.74 -10.16 16.67
N ALA A 45 -4.45 -8.99 16.09
CA ALA A 45 -4.87 -8.65 14.73
C ALA A 45 -4.24 -9.57 13.68
N LYS A 46 -2.95 -9.90 13.80
CA LYS A 46 -2.28 -10.84 12.90
C LYS A 46 -2.88 -12.25 13.00
N ASN A 47 -3.13 -12.73 14.22
CA ASN A 47 -3.69 -14.06 14.45
C ASN A 47 -5.13 -14.16 13.91
N HIS A 48 -5.91 -13.08 14.04
CA HIS A 48 -7.30 -13.05 13.63
C HIS A 48 -7.47 -12.86 12.12
N TRP A 49 -6.80 -11.85 11.52
CA TRP A 49 -6.95 -11.49 10.11
C TRP A 49 -6.00 -12.24 9.17
N GLY A 50 -4.98 -12.88 9.72
CA GLY A 50 -3.89 -13.48 8.96
C GLY A 50 -2.91 -12.44 8.41
N MET A 51 -1.96 -12.92 7.62
CA MET A 51 -0.83 -12.14 7.09
C MET A 51 -1.02 -11.75 5.63
N CYS A 52 -2.23 -11.28 5.29
CA CYS A 52 -2.59 -10.85 3.94
C CYS A 52 -3.10 -9.41 3.95
N CYS A 53 -2.61 -8.58 3.03
CA CYS A 53 -3.13 -7.22 2.84
C CYS A 53 -4.62 -7.28 2.42
N CYS A 54 -5.51 -6.67 3.19
CA CYS A 54 -6.95 -6.70 2.92
C CYS A 54 -7.37 -5.89 1.69
N CYS A 55 -6.51 -4.99 1.20
CA CYS A 55 -6.74 -4.18 -0.01
C CYS A 55 -6.29 -4.93 -1.27
N CYS A 56 -5.01 -5.28 -1.36
CA CYS A 56 -4.43 -5.85 -2.59
C CYS A 56 -4.25 -7.37 -2.55
N GLY A 57 -4.46 -8.03 -1.41
CA GLY A 57 -4.27 -9.47 -1.26
C GLY A 57 -2.82 -9.92 -1.27
N PHE A 58 -1.85 -9.01 -1.11
CA PHE A 58 -0.45 -9.38 -0.94
C PHE A 58 -0.29 -10.25 0.31
N ASN A 59 0.16 -11.49 0.13
CA ASN A 59 0.45 -12.42 1.20
C ASN A 59 1.92 -12.28 1.61
N PHE A 60 2.15 -11.85 2.85
CA PHE A 60 3.49 -11.62 3.37
C PHE A 60 4.26 -12.93 3.58
N GLY A 61 3.59 -13.98 4.05
CA GLY A 61 4.22 -15.29 4.27
C GLY A 61 4.57 -15.98 2.95
N GLU A 62 3.69 -15.95 1.95
CA GLU A 62 3.98 -16.52 0.63
C GLU A 62 5.14 -15.80 -0.08
N PHE A 63 5.29 -14.49 0.11
CA PHE A 63 6.30 -13.70 -0.60
C PHE A 63 7.63 -13.61 0.15
N TYR A 64 7.60 -13.36 1.46
CA TYR A 64 8.80 -13.11 2.28
C TYR A 64 9.12 -14.26 3.25
N GLY A 65 8.27 -15.28 3.39
CA GLY A 65 8.40 -16.28 4.44
C GLY A 65 8.28 -15.65 5.83
N GLU A 66 9.04 -16.20 6.80
CA GLU A 66 9.08 -15.71 8.19
C GLU A 66 9.43 -14.22 8.29
N ALA A 67 10.31 -13.73 7.41
CA ALA A 67 10.71 -12.33 7.40
C ALA A 67 9.51 -11.38 7.15
N GLY A 68 8.45 -11.86 6.48
CA GLY A 68 7.26 -11.09 6.16
C GLY A 68 6.41 -10.71 7.37
N GLU A 69 6.56 -11.43 8.49
CA GLU A 69 5.74 -11.24 9.67
C GLU A 69 5.82 -9.81 10.20
N ASP A 70 6.99 -9.18 10.12
CA ASP A 70 7.19 -7.87 10.70
C ASP A 70 6.83 -6.68 9.81
N PHE A 71 6.60 -6.90 8.53
CA PHE A 71 6.28 -5.85 7.57
C PHE A 71 4.78 -5.58 7.40
N ALA A 72 3.92 -6.44 7.95
CA ALA A 72 2.48 -6.19 7.97
C ALA A 72 2.15 -4.99 8.86
N ILE A 73 1.47 -4.01 8.27
CA ILE A 73 1.04 -2.80 8.95
C ILE A 73 -0.39 -2.99 9.44
N ILE A 74 -0.61 -2.61 10.70
CA ILE A 74 -1.95 -2.55 11.30
C ILE A 74 -2.51 -1.16 11.09
N HIS A 75 -3.56 -1.11 10.29
CA HIS A 75 -4.26 0.12 9.95
C HIS A 75 -5.58 0.19 10.70
N HIS A 76 -5.83 1.32 11.37
CA HIS A 76 -7.10 1.57 12.05
C HIS A 76 -8.13 2.01 11.01
N LEU A 77 -9.32 1.40 11.05
CA LEU A 77 -10.42 1.74 10.14
C LEU A 77 -10.94 3.16 10.37
N ASP A 78 -10.82 3.64 11.60
CA ASP A 78 -11.18 4.99 12.02
C ASP A 78 -9.90 5.70 12.52
N PRO A 79 -9.44 6.77 11.83
CA PRO A 79 -8.17 7.42 12.11
C PRO A 79 -8.05 7.90 13.56
N LEU A 80 -6.89 7.62 14.18
CA LEU A 80 -6.62 8.03 15.55
C LEU A 80 -6.28 9.53 15.69
N ALA A 81 -6.14 10.27 14.59
CA ALA A 81 -5.76 11.68 14.60
C ALA A 81 -6.78 12.56 15.35
N ASP A 82 -8.04 12.11 15.46
CA ASP A 82 -9.10 12.81 16.17
C ASP A 82 -9.10 12.56 17.68
N SER A 83 -8.36 11.55 18.15
CA SER A 83 -8.16 11.31 19.58
C SER A 83 -7.13 12.29 20.13
N LYS A 84 -7.57 13.30 20.89
CA LYS A 84 -6.75 14.38 21.48
C LYS A 84 -5.81 13.89 22.60
N GLY A 85 -5.08 12.80 22.37
CA GLY A 85 -4.20 12.17 23.36
C GLY A 85 -4.92 11.28 24.37
N GLU A 86 -6.22 11.03 24.20
CA GLU A 86 -6.98 10.13 25.04
C GLU A 86 -6.76 8.66 24.65
N SER A 87 -6.71 7.78 25.65
CA SER A 87 -6.62 6.34 25.42
C SER A 87 -7.94 5.84 24.86
N ARG A 88 -7.94 5.41 23.59
CA ARG A 88 -9.07 4.77 22.92
C ARG A 88 -8.98 3.25 23.05
N GLU A 89 -10.06 2.62 23.52
CA GLU A 89 -10.20 1.17 23.39
C GLU A 89 -10.30 0.80 21.91
N THR A 90 -9.45 -0.13 21.49
CA THR A 90 -9.38 -0.59 20.10
C THR A 90 -9.42 -2.11 20.10
N GLY A 91 -10.47 -2.67 19.51
CA GLY A 91 -10.61 -4.10 19.28
C GLY A 91 -9.92 -4.55 18.00
N VAL A 92 -9.80 -5.86 17.84
CA VAL A 92 -9.28 -6.48 16.60
C VAL A 92 -10.13 -6.12 15.38
N GLU A 93 -11.43 -5.89 15.59
CA GLU A 93 -12.38 -5.50 14.55
C GLU A 93 -12.19 -4.06 14.03
N ASP A 94 -11.55 -3.19 14.82
CA ASP A 94 -11.30 -1.79 14.47
C ASP A 94 -10.06 -1.61 13.59
N VAL A 95 -9.32 -2.69 13.33
CA VAL A 95 -8.07 -2.67 12.59
C VAL A 95 -8.04 -3.71 11.48
N ARG A 96 -7.22 -3.48 10.46
CA ARG A 96 -6.97 -4.44 9.38
C ARG A 96 -5.48 -4.49 9.02
N ILE A 97 -5.06 -5.61 8.45
CA ILE A 97 -3.70 -5.81 7.93
C ILE A 97 -3.59 -5.24 6.52
N VAL A 98 -2.62 -4.35 6.31
CA VAL A 98 -2.31 -3.75 5.01
C VAL A 98 -0.80 -3.77 4.74
N CYS A 99 -0.42 -3.69 3.45
CA CYS A 99 0.98 -3.51 3.07
C CYS A 99 1.39 -2.03 3.06
N ALA A 100 2.69 -1.75 3.12
CA ALA A 100 3.24 -0.39 3.13
C ALA A 100 2.70 0.49 2.00
N ASN A 101 2.60 -0.07 0.78
CA ASN A 101 2.09 0.66 -0.37
C ASN A 101 0.61 1.00 -0.21
N CYS A 102 -0.23 0.03 0.18
CA CYS A 102 -1.65 0.30 0.40
C CYS A 102 -1.85 1.25 1.57
N HIS A 103 -1.08 1.11 2.65
CA HIS A 103 -1.12 2.02 3.80
C HIS A 103 -0.83 3.46 3.39
N TYR A 104 0.21 3.68 2.58
CA TYR A 104 0.54 5.00 2.06
C TYR A 104 -0.61 5.61 1.25
N ILE A 105 -1.23 4.82 0.35
CA ILE A 105 -2.37 5.29 -0.46
C ILE A 105 -3.62 5.55 0.41
N LEU A 106 -3.90 4.74 1.43
CA LEU A 106 -5.01 5.01 2.35
C LEU A 106 -4.86 6.39 3.01
N HIS A 107 -3.63 6.78 3.32
CA HIS A 107 -3.30 8.06 3.95
C HIS A 107 -2.83 9.16 2.98
N SER A 108 -3.02 8.98 1.66
CA SER A 108 -2.60 10.01 0.68
C SER A 108 -3.57 11.19 0.59
N GLU A 109 -4.74 11.09 1.21
CA GLU A 109 -5.79 12.10 1.23
C GLU A 109 -6.26 12.37 2.67
N ASP A 110 -6.94 13.50 2.86
CA ASP A 110 -7.57 13.90 4.13
C ASP A 110 -9.02 14.32 3.86
N PRO A 111 -10.04 13.54 4.30
CA PRO A 111 -9.93 12.34 5.12
C PRO A 111 -9.32 11.13 4.38
N PRO A 112 -8.73 10.16 5.11
CA PRO A 112 -8.15 8.95 4.52
C PRO A 112 -9.14 8.15 3.66
N ILE A 113 -8.63 7.58 2.56
CA ILE A 113 -9.39 6.69 1.68
C ILE A 113 -9.82 5.45 2.47
N LYS A 114 -11.07 5.01 2.31
CA LYS A 114 -11.57 3.81 2.99
C LYS A 114 -10.99 2.54 2.36
N ILE A 115 -10.74 1.52 3.18
CA ILE A 115 -10.22 0.21 2.72
C ILE A 115 -11.04 -0.37 1.56
N ASN A 116 -12.36 -0.35 1.67
CA ASN A 116 -13.25 -0.92 0.65
C ASN A 116 -13.14 -0.18 -0.68
N GLU A 117 -12.95 1.14 -0.64
CA GLU A 117 -12.78 1.95 -1.83
C GLU A 117 -11.45 1.63 -2.51
N LEU A 118 -10.34 1.65 -1.77
CA LEU A 118 -9.03 1.27 -2.33
C LEU A 118 -9.04 -0.16 -2.87
N LYS A 119 -9.69 -1.09 -2.16
CA LYS A 119 -9.85 -2.47 -2.59
C LYS A 119 -10.56 -2.56 -3.94
N GLN A 120 -11.67 -1.82 -4.13
CA GLN A 120 -12.38 -1.76 -5.41
C GLN A 120 -11.49 -1.20 -6.52
N GLN A 121 -10.79 -0.08 -6.27
CA GLN A 121 -9.87 0.52 -7.24
C GLN A 121 -8.79 -0.46 -7.72
N ILE A 122 -8.24 -1.27 -6.81
CA ILE A 122 -7.24 -2.30 -7.13
C ILE A 122 -7.88 -3.48 -7.87
N MET A 123 -9.07 -3.93 -7.44
CA MET A 123 -9.77 -5.07 -8.04
C MET A 123 -10.07 -4.90 -9.53
N HIS A 124 -10.43 -3.68 -9.95
CA HIS A 124 -10.69 -3.43 -11.36
C HIS A 124 -9.46 -3.67 -12.26
N LYS A 125 -8.25 -3.60 -11.71
CA LYS A 125 -7.00 -3.56 -12.48
C LYS A 125 -6.06 -4.73 -12.23
N TRP A 126 -5.94 -5.21 -10.99
CA TRP A 126 -4.82 -6.06 -10.56
C TRP A 126 -5.21 -7.36 -9.87
N THR A 127 -6.31 -7.39 -9.11
CA THR A 127 -6.69 -8.57 -8.33
C THR A 127 -8.17 -8.90 -8.43
N THR A 128 -8.54 -10.13 -8.10
CA THR A 128 -9.93 -10.57 -8.03
C THR A 128 -10.14 -11.27 -6.70
N TRP A 129 -11.14 -10.82 -5.95
CA TRP A 129 -11.51 -11.39 -4.66
C TRP A 129 -12.65 -12.38 -4.85
N SER A 130 -12.54 -13.53 -4.20
CA SER A 130 -13.57 -14.58 -4.18
C SER A 130 -13.55 -15.29 -2.82
N ASN A 131 -14.55 -16.14 -2.58
CA ASN A 131 -14.58 -17.00 -1.39
C ASN A 131 -13.39 -17.98 -1.32
N ARG A 132 -12.63 -18.13 -2.41
CA ARG A 132 -11.40 -18.94 -2.50
C ARG A 132 -10.11 -18.12 -2.30
N GLY A 133 -10.22 -16.86 -1.86
CA GLY A 133 -9.09 -15.94 -1.69
C GLY A 133 -8.87 -14.99 -2.87
N VAL A 134 -7.69 -14.37 -2.91
CA VAL A 134 -7.32 -13.33 -3.88
C VAL A 134 -6.48 -13.93 -5.00
N ARG A 135 -6.85 -13.64 -6.25
CA ARG A 135 -6.04 -14.01 -7.43
C ARG A 135 -5.56 -12.75 -8.14
N ARG A 136 -4.32 -12.76 -8.63
CA ARG A 136 -3.83 -11.71 -9.54
C ARG A 136 -4.54 -11.85 -10.89
N ARG A 137 -4.94 -10.73 -11.48
CA ARG A 137 -5.40 -10.71 -12.89
C ARG A 137 -4.17 -10.84 -13.76
N ILE A 138 -4.00 -12.00 -14.39
CA ILE A 138 -2.98 -12.19 -15.44
C ILE A 138 -3.50 -11.46 -16.67
N LYS A 139 -2.86 -10.34 -17.05
CA LYS A 139 -3.11 -9.74 -18.36
C LYS A 139 -2.53 -10.72 -19.39
N SER A 140 -3.39 -11.42 -20.15
CA SER A 140 -2.92 -12.15 -21.33
C SER A 140 -2.26 -11.13 -22.24
N HIS A 141 -0.95 -11.17 -22.36
CA HIS A 141 -0.26 -10.40 -23.39
C HIS A 141 -0.67 -11.07 -24.71
N LYS A 142 -1.56 -10.40 -25.45
CA LYS A 142 -1.75 -10.69 -26.88
C LYS A 142 -0.68 -9.94 -27.65
#